data_AF-A0A948WB95-F1
#
_entry.id   AF-A0A948WB95-F1
#
_cell.length_a   1.000
_cell.length_b   1.000
_cell.length_c   1.000
_cell.angle_alpha   90.00
_cell.angle_beta   90.00
_cell.angle_gamma   90.00
#
_symmetry.space_group_name_H-M   'P 1'
#
loop_
_entity.id
_entity.type
_entity.pdbx_description
1 polymer ?
#
loop_
_entity_poly.entity_id
_entity_poly.type
_entity_poly.pdbx_seq_one_letter_code
_entity_poly.pdbx_strand_id
1 'polypeptide(L)'
;MPKRVYIPSLSTLLLVGCASTGVHPIGGGQYFVSEQSSQLLFGTPMLAEKSAYKAAQEFCDSQGKSQVNTVKLETKDSLLQTPGYINLTFKCSSQTEQ
;
A
#
# COMPACT_ATOMS: atom_id res chain seq x y z
N MET A 1 -41.35 -18.96 37.39
CA MET A 1 -40.88 -19.81 36.28
C MET A 1 -40.07 -18.94 35.31
N PRO A 2 -38.73 -19.06 35.26
CA PRO A 2 -37.92 -18.28 34.33
C PRO A 2 -37.95 -18.88 32.91
N LYS A 3 -38.27 -18.06 31.90
CA LYS A 3 -38.14 -18.43 30.49
C LYS A 3 -36.71 -18.14 30.05
N ARG A 4 -35.96 -19.19 29.69
CA ARG A 4 -34.64 -19.09 29.05
C ARG A 4 -34.81 -18.40 27.68
N VAL A 5 -34.29 -17.19 27.55
CA VAL A 5 -34.14 -16.50 26.27
C VAL A 5 -32.80 -16.94 25.69
N TYR A 6 -32.86 -17.78 24.66
CA TYR A 6 -31.70 -18.25 23.90
C TYR A 6 -31.35 -17.16 22.89
N ILE A 7 -30.32 -16.37 23.17
CA ILE A 7 -29.79 -15.34 22.26
C ILE A 7 -28.95 -16.09 21.23
N PRO A 8 -29.37 -16.20 19.95
CA PRO A 8 -28.54 -16.82 18.93
C PRO A 8 -27.28 -15.98 18.75
N SER A 9 -26.14 -16.66 18.84
CA SER A 9 -24.80 -16.11 18.66
C SER A 9 -24.74 -15.34 17.33
N LEU A 10 -24.73 -14.01 17.44
CA LEU A 10 -24.63 -13.08 16.33
C LEU A 10 -23.23 -13.25 15.73
N SER A 11 -23.18 -14.08 14.69
CA SER A 11 -21.98 -14.38 13.91
C SER A 11 -21.26 -13.08 13.57
N THR A 12 -20.08 -12.93 14.15
CA THR A 12 -19.16 -11.81 13.94
C THR A 12 -18.61 -11.95 12.53
N LEU A 13 -19.37 -11.43 11.55
CA LEU A 13 -18.90 -11.29 10.18
C LEU A 13 -17.88 -10.13 10.19
N LEU A 14 -16.64 -10.44 10.55
CA LEU A 14 -15.50 -9.55 10.37
C LEU A 14 -15.27 -9.42 8.86
N LEU A 15 -15.96 -8.46 8.23
CA LEU A 15 -15.57 -7.97 6.91
C LEU A 15 -14.23 -7.26 7.07
N VAL A 16 -13.14 -8.02 6.96
CA VAL A 16 -11.81 -7.44 6.72
C VAL A 16 -11.88 -6.85 5.31
N GLY A 17 -12.21 -5.57 5.24
CA GLY A 17 -12.25 -4.83 3.98
C GLY A 17 -10.90 -4.97 3.29
N CYS A 18 -10.89 -5.50 2.06
CA CYS A 18 -9.70 -5.56 1.24
C CYS A 18 -9.27 -4.13 0.90
N ALA A 19 -8.37 -3.56 1.72
CA ALA A 19 -7.61 -2.39 1.33
C ALA A 19 -6.67 -2.83 0.19
N SER A 20 -7.15 -2.73 -1.05
CA SER A 20 -6.31 -2.93 -2.23
C SER A 20 -5.40 -1.71 -2.32
N THR A 21 -4.22 -1.79 -1.69
CA THR A 21 -3.23 -0.71 -1.61
C THR A 21 -2.55 -0.41 -2.97
N GLY A 22 -3.09 -0.91 -4.09
CA GLY A 22 -2.44 -0.80 -5.41
C GLY A 22 -1.08 -1.52 -5.49
N VAL A 23 -0.75 -2.34 -4.48
CA VAL A 23 0.51 -3.08 -4.40
C VAL A 23 0.36 -4.43 -5.10
N HIS A 24 1.31 -4.74 -5.98
CA HIS A 24 1.39 -5.98 -6.74
C HIS A 24 2.65 -6.77 -6.35
N PRO A 25 2.53 -8.06 -6.00
CA PRO A 25 3.70 -8.91 -5.81
C PRO A 25 4.37 -9.20 -7.16
N ILE A 26 5.68 -9.01 -7.24
CA ILE A 26 6.48 -9.28 -8.46
C ILE A 26 7.44 -10.47 -8.30
N GLY A 27 7.36 -11.17 -7.17
CA GLY A 27 8.16 -12.37 -6.87
C GLY A 27 9.42 -12.11 -6.04
N GLY A 28 9.97 -13.17 -5.43
CA GLY A 28 11.19 -13.08 -4.61
C GLY A 28 11.06 -12.20 -3.36
N GLY A 29 9.85 -12.10 -2.81
CA GLY A 29 9.53 -11.23 -1.67
C GLY A 29 9.53 -9.73 -2.00
N GLN A 30 9.47 -9.38 -3.30
CA GLN A 30 9.39 -8.01 -3.79
C GLN A 30 7.97 -7.66 -4.20
N TYR A 31 7.67 -6.39 -4.00
CA TYR A 31 6.39 -5.78 -4.24
C TYR A 31 6.57 -4.52 -5.07
N PHE A 32 5.56 -4.18 -5.83
CA PHE A 32 5.55 -3.08 -6.77
C PHE A 32 4.32 -2.23 -6.54
N VAL A 33 4.49 -0.91 -6.51
CA VAL A 33 3.40 0.06 -6.51
C VAL A 33 3.69 1.14 -7.55
N SER A 34 2.66 1.52 -8.30
CA SER A 34 2.75 2.53 -9.35
C SER A 34 1.70 3.60 -9.08
N GLU A 35 2.16 4.83 -8.85
CA GLU A 35 1.30 5.98 -8.61
C GLU A 35 1.47 6.99 -9.73
N GLN A 36 0.34 7.44 -10.29
CA GLN A 36 0.32 8.45 -11.33
C GLN A 36 0.19 9.84 -10.71
N SER A 37 0.94 10.80 -11.23
CA SER A 37 0.80 12.21 -10.83
C SER A 37 -0.46 12.82 -11.43
N SER A 38 -1.23 13.52 -10.60
CA SER A 38 -2.34 14.37 -11.06
C SER A 38 -1.86 15.71 -11.66
N GLN A 39 -0.56 16.01 -11.58
CA GLN A 39 0.01 17.20 -12.19
C GLN A 39 0.17 17.01 -13.70
N LEU A 40 -0.51 17.85 -14.49
CA LEU A 40 -0.50 17.83 -15.97
C LEU A 40 0.44 18.88 -16.60
N LEU A 41 1.10 19.67 -15.74
CA LEU A 41 2.11 20.65 -16.11
C LEU A 41 3.50 20.10 -15.79
N PHE A 42 4.54 20.89 -16.07
CA PHE A 42 5.90 20.54 -15.71
C PHE A 42 6.08 20.43 -14.19
N GLY A 43 6.66 19.34 -13.72
CA GLY A 43 6.95 19.16 -12.29
C GLY A 43 7.31 17.74 -11.91
N THR A 44 8.02 17.62 -10.79
CA THR A 44 8.31 16.33 -10.16
C THR A 44 7.05 15.80 -9.46
N PRO A 45 6.73 14.51 -9.59
CA PRO A 45 5.50 13.92 -9.06
C PRO A 45 5.59 13.62 -7.55
N MET A 46 5.98 14.60 -6.73
CA MET A 46 6.26 14.42 -5.29
C MET A 46 5.06 13.87 -4.50
N LEU A 47 3.84 14.24 -4.88
CA LEU A 47 2.62 13.71 -4.25
C LEU A 47 2.40 12.23 -4.57
N ALA A 48 2.68 11.81 -5.81
CA ALA A 48 2.60 10.41 -6.21
C ALA A 48 3.67 9.58 -5.50
N GLU A 49 4.87 10.14 -5.30
CA GLU A 49 5.94 9.48 -4.56
C GLU A 49 5.54 9.23 -3.10
N LYS A 50 5.02 10.25 -2.43
CA LYS A 50 4.51 10.13 -1.06
C LYS A 50 3.37 9.12 -0.96
N SER A 51 2.48 9.08 -1.96
CA SER A 51 1.39 8.09 -2.05
C SER A 51 1.95 6.66 -2.15
N ALA A 52 2.94 6.46 -3.03
CA ALA A 52 3.57 5.16 -3.27
C ALA A 52 4.24 4.62 -2.00
N TYR A 53 5.00 5.47 -1.28
CA TYR A 53 5.61 5.08 -0.01
C TYR A 53 4.59 4.80 1.09
N LYS A 54 3.50 5.57 1.15
CA LYS A 54 2.41 5.32 2.09
C LYS A 54 1.74 3.97 1.84
N ALA A 55 1.39 3.68 0.60
CA ALA A 55 0.82 2.39 0.19
C ALA A 55 1.77 1.21 0.48
N ALA A 56 3.07 1.40 0.22
CA ALA A 56 4.09 0.40 0.55
C ALA A 56 4.18 0.15 2.06
N GLN A 57 4.14 1.22 2.87
CA GLN A 57 4.19 1.11 4.32
C GLN A 57 2.95 0.43 4.89
N GLU A 58 1.75 0.86 4.49
CA GLU A 58 0.49 0.21 4.89
C GLU A 58 0.49 -1.28 4.54
N PHE A 59 1.02 -1.63 3.36
CA PHE A 59 1.14 -3.02 2.94
C PHE A 59 2.15 -3.81 3.77
N CYS A 60 3.30 -3.23 4.10
CA CYS A 60 4.27 -3.89 4.97
C CYS A 60 3.73 -4.04 6.41
N ASP A 61 3.08 -3.00 6.95
CA ASP A 61 2.44 -3.05 8.27
C ASP A 61 1.34 -4.11 8.33
N SER A 62 0.55 -4.27 7.26
CA SER A 62 -0.45 -5.34 7.14
C SER A 62 0.15 -6.76 7.17
N GLN A 63 1.43 -6.90 6.81
CA GLN A 63 2.19 -8.14 6.91
C GLN A 63 2.93 -8.30 8.24
N GLY A 64 2.73 -7.39 9.20
CA GLY A 64 3.45 -7.36 10.47
C GLY A 64 4.92 -6.96 10.33
N LYS A 65 5.28 -6.24 9.25
CA LYS A 65 6.64 -5.79 8.95
C LYS A 65 6.65 -4.28 8.79
N SER A 66 7.25 -3.52 9.70
CA SER A 66 7.11 -2.04 9.64
C SER A 66 8.11 -1.30 8.77
N GLN A 67 9.01 -2.00 8.07
CA GLN A 67 10.03 -1.37 7.23
C GLN A 67 9.77 -1.61 5.74
N VAL A 68 9.74 -0.52 4.99
CA VAL A 68 9.81 -0.53 3.52
C VAL A 68 11.27 -0.41 3.12
N ASN A 69 11.80 -1.41 2.44
CA ASN A 69 13.14 -1.38 1.85
C ASN A 69 13.01 -1.17 0.34
N THR A 70 13.33 0.05 -0.12
CA THR A 70 13.26 0.42 -1.53
C THR A 70 14.33 -0.34 -2.32
N VAL A 71 13.89 -1.16 -3.28
CA VAL A 71 14.78 -1.87 -4.20
C VAL A 71 15.03 -1.04 -5.46
N LYS A 72 13.97 -0.43 -5.98
CA LYS A 72 14.03 0.38 -7.20
C LYS A 72 12.99 1.49 -7.12
N LEU A 73 13.39 2.70 -7.46
CA LEU A 73 12.49 3.84 -7.62
C LEU A 73 12.69 4.39 -9.03
N GLU A 74 11.64 4.36 -9.85
CA GLU A 74 11.64 5.01 -11.15
C GLU A 74 10.67 6.19 -11.11
N THR A 75 11.21 7.38 -11.38
CA THR A 75 10.46 8.61 -11.41
C THR A 75 10.45 9.15 -12.82
N LYS A 76 9.26 9.44 -13.33
CA LYS A 76 9.09 10.20 -14.56
C LYS A 76 8.38 11.49 -14.24
N ASP A 77 9.01 12.59 -14.59
CA ASP A 77 8.44 13.91 -14.40
C ASP A 77 7.23 14.13 -15.31
N SER A 78 6.29 14.94 -14.83
CA SER A 78 5.21 15.43 -15.66
C SER A 78 5.76 16.40 -16.69
N LEU A 79 5.32 16.26 -17.94
CA LEU A 79 5.53 17.20 -19.03
C LEU A 79 4.18 17.73 -19.49
N LEU A 80 4.15 18.75 -20.34
CA LEU A 80 2.91 19.28 -20.91
C LEU A 80 2.02 18.15 -21.44
N GLN A 81 0.83 18.02 -20.86
CA GLN A 81 -0.18 17.02 -21.22
C GLN A 81 0.25 15.55 -21.01
N THR A 82 1.42 15.32 -20.41
CA THR A 82 1.92 13.98 -20.08
C THR A 82 2.07 13.88 -18.56
N PRO A 83 1.19 13.17 -17.86
CA PRO A 83 1.31 12.98 -16.43
C PRO A 83 2.58 12.17 -16.12
N GLY A 84 3.31 12.62 -15.11
CA GLY A 84 4.41 11.89 -14.51
C GLY A 84 3.91 10.69 -13.73
N TYR A 85 4.83 9.80 -13.38
CA TYR A 85 4.52 8.64 -12.55
C TYR A 85 5.70 8.29 -11.65
N ILE A 86 5.39 7.53 -10.60
CA ILE A 86 6.34 6.91 -9.70
C ILE A 86 6.09 5.42 -9.70
N ASN A 87 7.14 4.65 -10.00
CA ASN A 87 7.15 3.21 -9.82
C ASN A 87 8.11 2.87 -8.69
N LEU A 88 7.56 2.36 -7.59
CA LEU A 88 8.33 1.93 -6.44
C LEU A 88 8.30 0.40 -6.35
N THR A 89 9.47 -0.21 -6.47
CA THR A 89 9.71 -1.61 -6.12
C THR A 89 10.34 -1.67 -4.73
N PHE A 90 9.75 -2.46 -3.84
CA PHE A 90 10.18 -2.53 -2.45
C PHE A 90 10.08 -3.95 -1.89
N LYS A 91 10.75 -4.18 -0.76
CA LYS A 91 10.59 -5.35 0.09
C LYS A 91 10.11 -4.90 1.46
N CYS A 92 9.37 -5.78 2.15
CA CYS A 92 9.04 -5.56 3.55
C CYS A 92 10.05 -6.27 4.45
N SER A 93 10.66 -5.54 5.37
CA SER A 93 11.51 -6.09 6.44
C SER A 93 10.91 -5.80 7.82
N SER A 94 11.10 -6.72 8.75
CA SER A 94 10.78 -6.50 10.16
C SER A 94 11.82 -5.50 10.69
N GLN A 95 11.39 -4.42 11.35
CA GLN A 95 12.31 -3.61 12.15
C GLN A 95 12.67 -4.42 13.40
N THR A 96 13.54 -5.42 13.24
CA THR A 96 13.99 -6.27 14.34
C THR A 96 15.39 -6.81 14.01
N GLU A 97 16.37 -6.27 14.74
CA GLU A 97 17.71 -6.79 15.07
C GLU A 97 18.87 -6.64 14.06
N GLN A 98 19.66 -5.57 14.28
CA GLN A 98 21.07 -5.73 14.67
C GLN A 98 21.14 -5.93 16.19
#